data_AF-A0A971UER2-F1
#
_entry.id   AF-A0A971UER2-F1
#
_cell.length_a   1.000
_cell.length_b   1.000
_cell.length_c   1.000
_cell.angle_alpha   90.00
_cell.angle_beta   90.00
_cell.angle_gamma   90.00
#
_symmetry.space_group_name_H-M   'P 1'
#
loop_
_entity.id
_entity.type
_entity.pdbx_description
1 polymer ?
#
loop_
_entity_poly.entity_id
_entity_poly.type
_entity_poly.pdbx_seq_one_letter_code
_entity_poly.pdbx_strand_id
1 'polypeptide(L)'
;MAMRGYFDVFPEKTTTELRTVTFADGNADGNADDPLCDGTFLFTEYFCTDLRCNCQRVLVKVFHVRSEDTPPDEVATINYSWDPSTDEMWARLNLDIPNPFLDPLHRQAPYASELFDFWCEMIERDKAYASRLERHYDEIRAKIGSTEEQWHESHMSSHDAQKSPFRPLTKQERTARKRLLARVRKRK
;
A
#
# COMPACT_ATOMS: atom_id res chain seq x y z
N MET A 1 9.26 2.94 -1.20
CA MET A 1 8.53 2.04 -0.29
C MET A 1 7.92 0.97 -1.17
N ALA A 2 8.31 -0.30 -1.02
CA ALA A 2 7.74 -1.36 -1.84
C ALA A 2 6.31 -1.63 -1.33
N MET A 3 5.35 -1.59 -2.25
CA MET A 3 3.95 -1.94 -2.02
C MET A 3 3.66 -3.21 -2.81
N ARG A 4 2.85 -4.12 -2.28
CA ARG A 4 2.39 -5.31 -3.00
C ARG A 4 0.88 -5.42 -2.94
N GLY A 5 0.29 -5.87 -4.04
CA GLY A 5 -1.13 -6.20 -4.11
C GLY A 5 -1.41 -7.43 -3.26
N TYR A 6 -2.47 -7.38 -2.47
CA TYR A 6 -2.87 -8.48 -1.61
C TYR A 6 -3.21 -9.74 -2.41
N PHE A 7 -3.99 -9.57 -3.49
CA PHE A 7 -4.40 -10.66 -4.38
C PHE A 7 -3.26 -11.18 -5.27
N ASP A 8 -2.16 -10.44 -5.41
CA ASP A 8 -0.94 -10.96 -6.05
C ASP A 8 -0.22 -11.97 -5.15
N VAL A 9 -0.36 -11.80 -3.82
CA VAL A 9 0.25 -12.68 -2.80
C VAL A 9 -0.68 -13.85 -2.45
N PHE A 10 -1.99 -13.62 -2.43
CA PHE A 10 -3.03 -14.61 -2.10
C PHE A 10 -4.09 -14.70 -3.22
N PRO A 11 -3.73 -15.22 -4.41
CA PRO A 11 -4.64 -15.25 -5.56
C PRO A 11 -5.91 -16.08 -5.32
N GLU A 12 -5.84 -17.09 -4.46
CA GLU A 12 -6.99 -17.92 -4.07
C GLU A 12 -8.09 -17.12 -3.36
N LYS A 13 -7.73 -15.99 -2.74
CA LYS A 13 -8.69 -15.14 -2.01
C LYS A 13 -9.49 -14.22 -2.92
N THR A 14 -9.09 -14.09 -4.19
CA THR A 14 -9.83 -13.29 -5.17
C THR A 14 -11.27 -13.78 -5.33
N THR A 15 -11.54 -15.08 -5.21
CA THR A 15 -12.89 -15.63 -5.38
C THR A 15 -13.83 -15.35 -4.22
N THR A 16 -13.31 -14.99 -3.05
CA THR A 16 -14.08 -14.86 -1.80
C THR A 16 -14.01 -13.47 -1.18
N GLU A 17 -12.93 -12.73 -1.41
CA GLU A 17 -12.63 -11.48 -0.68
C GLU A 17 -12.43 -10.26 -1.60
N LEU A 18 -12.28 -10.45 -2.92
CA LEU A 18 -12.21 -9.34 -3.87
C LEU A 18 -13.51 -8.55 -3.86
N ARG A 19 -13.40 -7.24 -3.64
CA ARG A 19 -14.56 -6.35 -3.64
C ARG A 19 -14.86 -5.89 -5.07
N THR A 20 -16.07 -6.18 -5.51
CA THR A 20 -16.61 -5.73 -6.79
C THR A 20 -17.86 -4.90 -6.57
N VAL A 21 -18.05 -3.87 -7.39
CA VAL A 21 -19.24 -3.01 -7.36
C VAL A 21 -19.75 -2.84 -8.78
N THR A 22 -21.05 -2.98 -8.97
CA THR A 22 -21.72 -2.65 -10.22
C THR A 22 -22.79 -1.63 -9.87
N PHE A 23 -22.76 -0.48 -10.51
CA PHE A 23 -23.79 0.54 -10.32
C PHE A 23 -24.94 0.20 -11.25
N ALA A 24 -26.11 -0.08 -10.68
CA ALA A 24 -27.33 -0.31 -11.46
C ALA A 24 -27.99 1.05 -11.73
N ASP A 25 -28.28 1.31 -13.01
CA ASP A 25 -29.17 2.35 -13.53
C ASP A 25 -28.78 3.83 -13.30
N GLY A 26 -28.07 4.41 -14.27
CA GLY A 26 -28.01 5.87 -14.52
C GLY A 26 -29.21 6.42 -15.29
N ASN A 27 -30.31 5.66 -15.38
CA ASN A 27 -31.44 5.96 -16.26
C ASN A 27 -32.75 6.27 -15.51
N ALA A 28 -32.69 7.11 -14.48
CA ALA A 28 -33.87 7.91 -14.13
C ALA A 28 -34.04 9.10 -15.09
N ASP A 29 -32.94 9.61 -15.65
CA ASP A 29 -32.91 10.90 -16.36
C ASP A 29 -32.50 10.80 -17.84
N GLY A 30 -32.24 9.59 -18.35
CA GLY A 30 -32.01 9.33 -19.78
C GLY A 30 -30.64 9.78 -20.33
N ASN A 31 -29.62 9.92 -19.47
CA ASN A 31 -28.28 10.31 -19.92
C ASN A 31 -27.42 9.06 -20.13
N ALA A 32 -27.39 8.55 -21.37
CA ALA A 32 -26.73 7.30 -21.74
C ALA A 32 -25.17 7.32 -21.65
N ASP A 33 -24.57 8.44 -21.23
CA ASP A 33 -23.12 8.67 -21.24
C ASP A 33 -22.47 8.64 -19.83
N ASP A 34 -23.16 8.17 -18.78
CA ASP A 34 -22.55 8.06 -17.43
C ASP A 34 -21.59 6.85 -17.35
N PRO A 35 -20.26 7.06 -17.24
CA PRO A 35 -19.30 5.96 -17.19
C PRO A 35 -19.41 5.08 -15.94
N LEU A 36 -20.07 5.55 -14.88
CA LEU A 36 -20.31 4.76 -13.66
C LEU A 36 -21.29 3.62 -13.91
N CYS A 37 -22.16 3.77 -14.92
CA CYS A 37 -23.21 2.80 -15.23
C CYS A 37 -22.80 1.73 -16.24
N ASP A 38 -21.60 1.85 -16.81
CA ASP A 38 -21.09 0.95 -17.84
C ASP A 38 -20.07 -0.05 -17.26
N GLY A 39 -20.52 -1.12 -16.60
CA GLY A 39 -19.66 -2.24 -16.22
C GLY A 39 -19.38 -2.39 -14.72
N THR A 40 -18.32 -3.12 -14.38
CA THR A 40 -17.98 -3.49 -12.99
C THR A 40 -16.70 -2.82 -12.54
N PHE A 41 -16.67 -2.36 -11.29
CA PHE A 41 -15.50 -1.78 -10.65
C PHE A 41 -14.90 -2.76 -9.64
N LEU A 42 -13.59 -2.99 -9.74
CA LEU A 42 -12.82 -3.83 -8.82
C LEU A 42 -12.02 -2.95 -7.87
N PHE A 43 -12.15 -3.19 -6.57
CA PHE A 43 -11.35 -2.53 -5.54
C PHE A 43 -10.28 -3.50 -5.08
N THR A 44 -9.02 -3.17 -5.37
CA THR A 44 -7.85 -4.01 -5.11
C THR A 44 -6.91 -3.33 -4.13
N GLU A 45 -6.37 -4.11 -3.20
CA GLU A 45 -5.70 -3.58 -2.02
C GLU A 45 -4.19 -3.77 -2.13
N TYR A 46 -3.42 -2.72 -1.84
CA TYR A 46 -1.97 -2.71 -1.86
C TYR A 46 -1.41 -2.24 -0.53
N PHE A 47 -0.47 -3.01 0.02
CA PHE A 47 0.07 -2.80 1.36
C PHE A 47 1.59 -2.62 1.34
N CYS A 48 2.09 -1.87 2.33
CA CYS A 48 3.52 -1.67 2.54
C CYS A 48 4.19 -2.99 2.97
N THR A 49 5.28 -3.34 2.30
CA THR A 49 6.03 -4.57 2.58
C THR A 49 7.34 -4.33 3.34
N ASP A 50 7.63 -3.10 3.78
CA ASP A 50 8.75 -2.87 4.70
C ASP A 50 8.31 -3.27 6.11
N LEU A 51 8.88 -4.37 6.63
CA LEU A 51 8.55 -4.92 7.95
C LEU A 51 8.90 -3.96 9.09
N ARG A 52 9.75 -2.96 8.85
CA ARG A 52 10.08 -1.91 9.84
C ARG A 52 9.11 -0.74 9.82
N CYS A 53 8.24 -0.66 8.81
CA CYS A 53 7.20 0.36 8.71
C CYS A 53 5.89 -0.22 9.23
N ASN A 54 5.21 0.50 10.13
CA ASN A 54 3.87 0.15 10.60
C ASN A 54 2.85 1.23 10.22
N CYS A 55 2.79 1.59 8.93
CA CYS A 55 1.95 2.68 8.46
C CYS A 55 0.45 2.43 8.60
N GLN A 56 0.02 1.17 8.80
CA GLN A 56 -1.40 0.82 8.95
C GLN A 56 -2.28 1.45 7.87
N ARG A 57 -1.83 1.27 6.61
CA ARG A 57 -2.30 2.01 5.45
C ARG A 57 -2.46 1.07 4.27
N VAL A 58 -3.51 1.32 3.49
CA VAL A 58 -3.80 0.65 2.24
C VAL A 58 -3.86 1.68 1.12
N LEU A 59 -3.28 1.30 -0.01
CA LEU A 59 -3.58 1.90 -1.31
C LEU A 59 -4.64 1.03 -1.98
N VAL A 60 -5.83 1.57 -2.17
CA VAL A 60 -6.91 0.89 -2.91
C VAL A 60 -6.89 1.38 -4.34
N LYS A 61 -6.54 0.49 -5.27
CA LYS A 61 -6.68 0.77 -6.70
C LYS A 61 -8.04 0.31 -7.19
N VAL A 62 -8.72 1.19 -7.91
CA VAL A 62 -10.01 0.93 -8.52
C VAL A 62 -9.80 0.68 -10.01
N PHE A 63 -10.24 -0.48 -10.47
CA PHE A 63 -10.17 -0.88 -11.86
C PHE A 63 -11.56 -0.95 -12.48
N HIS A 64 -11.72 -0.39 -13.67
CA HIS A 64 -12.95 -0.46 -14.45
C HIS A 64 -12.89 -1.62 -15.44
N VAL A 65 -13.82 -2.56 -15.31
CA VAL A 65 -13.97 -3.73 -16.18
C VAL A 65 -15.17 -3.49 -17.08
N ARG A 66 -14.90 -3.08 -18.32
CA ARG A 66 -15.93 -2.84 -19.35
C ARG A 66 -16.38 -4.13 -20.03
N SER A 67 -15.45 -5.05 -20.24
CA SER A 67 -15.72 -6.36 -20.84
C SER A 67 -14.66 -7.37 -20.39
N GLU A 68 -14.97 -8.66 -20.51
CA GLU A 68 -14.02 -9.74 -20.23
C GLU A 68 -12.84 -9.78 -21.21
N ASP A 69 -13.02 -9.25 -22.42
CA ASP A 69 -12.02 -9.29 -23.50
C ASP A 69 -11.02 -8.12 -23.45
N THR A 70 -11.27 -7.12 -22.60
CA THR A 70 -10.44 -5.92 -22.47
C THR A 70 -9.73 -5.88 -21.12
N PRO A 71 -8.42 -5.57 -21.08
CA PRO A 71 -7.72 -5.34 -19.82
C PRO A 71 -8.44 -4.26 -18.97
N PRO A 72 -8.57 -4.47 -17.65
CA PRO A 72 -9.18 -3.47 -16.77
C PRO A 72 -8.36 -2.17 -16.74
N ASP A 73 -9.06 -1.03 -16.76
CA ASP A 73 -8.43 0.29 -16.68
C ASP A 73 -8.30 0.76 -15.23
N GLU A 74 -7.13 1.20 -14.79
CA GLU A 74 -6.99 1.91 -13.50
C GLU A 74 -7.67 3.28 -13.61
N VAL A 75 -8.72 3.49 -12.80
CA VAL A 75 -9.59 4.67 -12.86
C VAL A 75 -9.54 5.52 -11.59
N ALA A 76 -9.13 4.93 -10.46
CA ALA A 76 -8.84 5.70 -9.26
C ALA A 76 -7.81 4.99 -8.39
N THR A 77 -7.10 5.77 -7.57
CA THR A 77 -6.32 5.25 -6.45
C THR A 77 -6.67 6.03 -5.19
N ILE A 78 -7.11 5.32 -4.16
CA ILE A 78 -7.53 5.85 -2.86
C ILE A 78 -6.49 5.45 -1.83
N ASN A 79 -6.09 6.40 -1.00
CA ASN A 79 -5.19 6.20 0.11
C ASN A 79 -5.99 6.26 1.42
N TYR A 80 -5.85 5.24 2.26
CA TYR A 80 -6.58 5.13 3.52
C TYR A 80 -5.72 4.51 4.61
N SER A 81 -5.78 5.10 5.81
CA SER A 81 -5.23 4.54 7.04
C SER A 81 -6.32 4.40 8.09
N TRP A 82 -6.41 3.23 8.72
CA TRP A 82 -7.31 3.01 9.86
C TRP A 82 -6.71 3.52 11.19
N ASP A 83 -5.39 3.74 11.24
CA ASP A 83 -4.69 4.39 12.35
C ASP A 83 -3.64 5.40 11.85
N PRO A 84 -4.08 6.58 11.36
CA PRO A 84 -3.19 7.58 10.77
C PRO A 84 -2.18 8.16 11.77
N SER A 85 -2.39 7.95 13.08
CA SER A 85 -1.48 8.42 14.13
C SER A 85 -0.17 7.63 14.18
N THR A 86 -0.18 6.40 13.67
CA THR A 86 0.98 5.49 13.77
C THR A 86 2.03 5.67 12.68
N ASP A 87 1.69 6.40 11.62
CA ASP A 87 2.63 6.73 10.56
C ASP A 87 3.39 8.00 10.90
N GLU A 88 4.44 7.90 11.74
CA GLU A 88 5.25 9.06 12.15
C GLU A 88 5.84 9.86 10.97
N MET A 89 6.09 9.19 9.85
CA MET A 89 6.64 9.83 8.65
C MET A 89 5.56 10.63 7.93
N TRP A 90 4.38 10.02 7.71
CA TRP A 90 3.26 10.69 7.06
C TRP A 90 2.63 11.76 7.96
N ALA A 91 2.49 11.52 9.26
CA ALA A 91 2.00 12.49 10.24
C ALA A 91 2.88 13.76 10.28
N ARG A 92 4.20 13.64 10.02
CA ARG A 92 5.12 14.79 9.94
C ARG A 92 5.05 15.56 8.63
N LEU A 93 4.72 14.88 7.53
CA LEU A 93 4.72 15.47 6.20
C LEU A 93 3.35 16.04 5.80
N ASN A 94 2.26 15.56 6.41
CA ASN A 94 0.92 15.71 5.86
C ASN A 94 -0.16 16.03 6.91
N LEU A 95 0.12 16.94 7.84
CA LEU A 95 -0.85 17.39 8.86
C LEU A 95 -2.21 17.86 8.28
N ASP A 96 -2.22 18.30 7.02
CA ASP A 96 -3.40 18.85 6.34
C ASP A 96 -4.02 17.92 5.28
N ILE A 97 -3.49 16.70 5.08
CA ILE A 97 -4.07 15.76 4.10
C ILE A 97 -5.23 14.99 4.76
N PRO A 98 -6.45 15.03 4.19
CA PRO A 98 -7.57 14.28 4.72
C PRO A 98 -7.31 12.77 4.65
N ASN A 99 -7.90 12.02 5.56
CA ASN A 99 -7.88 10.56 5.51
C ASN A 99 -9.34 10.06 5.53
N PRO A 100 -9.79 9.33 4.50
CA PRO A 100 -9.08 8.92 3.28
C PRO A 100 -8.91 10.06 2.24
N PHE A 101 -8.13 9.83 1.17
CA PHE A 101 -7.98 10.76 0.04
C PHE A 101 -7.70 10.07 -1.30
N LEU A 102 -8.00 10.73 -2.42
CA LEU A 102 -7.54 10.32 -3.76
C LEU A 102 -6.05 10.64 -3.94
N ASP A 103 -5.24 9.62 -4.25
CA ASP A 103 -3.79 9.77 -4.37
C ASP A 103 -3.41 10.57 -5.63
N PRO A 104 -2.86 11.80 -5.50
CA PRO A 104 -2.57 12.66 -6.65
C PRO A 104 -1.38 12.16 -7.48
N LEU A 105 -0.62 11.18 -6.99
CA LEU A 105 0.49 10.58 -7.73
C LEU A 105 0.03 9.52 -8.74
N HIS A 106 -1.25 9.16 -8.71
CA HIS A 106 -1.86 8.15 -9.57
C HIS A 106 -2.84 8.78 -10.56
N ARG A 107 -3.12 8.05 -11.64
CA ARG A 107 -4.14 8.45 -12.61
C ARG A 107 -5.51 8.44 -11.92
N GLN A 108 -6.27 9.51 -12.14
CA GLN A 108 -7.65 9.63 -11.71
C GLN A 108 -8.51 9.85 -12.96
N ALA A 109 -9.56 9.04 -13.14
CA ALA A 109 -10.57 9.25 -14.17
C ALA A 109 -11.45 10.46 -13.81
N PRO A 110 -12.18 11.04 -14.79
CA PRO A 110 -13.08 12.17 -14.54
C PRO A 110 -14.13 11.93 -13.44
N TYR A 111 -14.53 10.67 -13.23
CA TYR A 111 -15.53 10.24 -12.24
C TYR A 111 -14.91 9.60 -10.97
N ALA A 112 -13.61 9.82 -10.74
CA ALA A 112 -12.91 9.24 -9.59
C ALA A 112 -13.42 9.78 -8.25
N SER A 113 -13.94 11.01 -8.21
CA SER A 113 -14.57 11.61 -7.02
C SER A 113 -15.78 10.82 -6.55
N GLU A 114 -16.63 10.41 -7.47
CA GLU A 114 -17.87 9.69 -7.21
C GLU A 114 -17.56 8.27 -6.70
N LEU A 115 -16.55 7.62 -7.28
CA LEU A 115 -16.02 6.35 -6.78
C LEU A 115 -15.43 6.49 -5.37
N PHE A 116 -14.75 7.61 -5.09
CA PHE A 116 -14.20 7.90 -3.78
C PHE A 116 -15.29 8.12 -2.74
N ASP A 117 -16.31 8.92 -3.05
CA ASP A 117 -17.45 9.17 -2.16
C ASP A 117 -18.20 7.87 -1.85
N PHE A 118 -18.46 7.05 -2.87
CA PHE A 118 -19.03 5.71 -2.69
C PHE A 118 -18.16 4.85 -1.75
N TRP A 119 -16.84 4.85 -1.97
CA TRP A 119 -15.92 4.06 -1.16
C TRP A 119 -15.88 4.52 0.30
N CYS A 120 -15.92 5.83 0.53
CA CYS A 120 -16.02 6.43 1.86
C CYS A 120 -17.30 5.99 2.58
N GLU A 121 -18.46 6.05 1.91
CA GLU A 121 -19.70 5.54 2.49
C GLU A 121 -19.64 4.02 2.75
N MET A 122 -19.03 3.27 1.84
CA MET A 122 -18.88 1.83 1.96
C MET A 122 -18.02 1.46 3.17
N ILE A 123 -16.85 2.06 3.35
CA ILE A 123 -15.95 1.74 4.47
C ILE A 123 -16.57 2.14 5.82
N GLU A 124 -17.38 3.20 5.84
CA GLU A 124 -18.10 3.61 7.04
C GLU A 124 -19.20 2.64 7.44
N ARG A 125 -19.95 2.10 6.47
CA ARG A 125 -21.12 1.23 6.71
C ARG A 125 -20.75 -0.25 6.81
N ASP A 126 -19.89 -0.75 5.93
CA ASP A 126 -19.45 -2.14 5.88
C ASP A 126 -18.25 -2.36 6.81
N LYS A 127 -18.54 -2.55 8.10
CA LYS A 127 -17.50 -2.84 9.10
C LYS A 127 -16.75 -4.14 8.82
N ALA A 128 -17.37 -5.10 8.15
CA ALA A 128 -16.71 -6.35 7.77
C ALA A 128 -15.66 -6.11 6.66
N TYR A 129 -15.91 -5.18 5.75
CA TYR A 129 -14.90 -4.72 4.79
C TYR A 129 -13.76 -3.98 5.50
N ALA A 130 -14.05 -3.05 6.40
CA ALA A 130 -13.01 -2.32 7.14
C ALA A 130 -12.08 -3.27 7.91
N SER A 131 -12.63 -4.18 8.73
CA SER A 131 -11.82 -5.15 9.46
C SER A 131 -11.09 -6.14 8.56
N ARG A 132 -11.59 -6.37 7.34
CA ARG A 132 -10.89 -7.19 6.35
C ARG A 132 -9.60 -6.51 5.85
N LEU A 133 -9.61 -5.19 5.64
CA LEU A 133 -8.39 -4.45 5.23
C LEU A 133 -7.28 -4.57 6.29
N GLU A 134 -7.63 -4.43 7.57
CA GLU A 134 -6.70 -4.61 8.69
C GLU A 134 -6.12 -6.03 8.71
N ARG A 135 -6.99 -7.04 8.59
CA ARG A 135 -6.56 -8.44 8.54
C ARG A 135 -5.67 -8.73 7.34
N HIS A 136 -6.01 -8.21 6.16
CA HIS A 136 -5.20 -8.39 4.94
C HIS A 136 -3.79 -7.79 5.10
N TYR A 137 -3.68 -6.65 5.78
CA TYR A 137 -2.39 -6.05 6.13
C TYR A 137 -1.56 -6.94 7.07
N ASP A 138 -2.16 -7.55 8.08
CA ASP A 138 -1.45 -8.47 8.98
C ASP A 138 -1.02 -9.74 8.25
N GLU A 139 -1.91 -10.32 7.45
CA GLU A 139 -1.64 -11.55 6.68
C GLU A 139 -0.49 -11.36 5.68
N ILE A 140 -0.48 -10.27 4.91
CA ILE A 140 0.59 -10.01 3.94
C ILE A 140 1.93 -9.79 4.65
N ARG A 141 1.94 -9.09 5.80
CA ARG A 141 3.16 -8.86 6.59
C ARG A 141 3.68 -10.14 7.20
N ALA A 142 2.81 -11.01 7.72
CA ALA A 142 3.19 -12.33 8.21
C ALA A 142 3.79 -13.20 7.08
N LYS A 143 3.20 -13.15 5.88
CA LYS A 143 3.72 -13.87 4.71
C LYS A 143 5.10 -13.36 4.27
N ILE A 144 5.31 -12.04 4.28
CA ILE A 144 6.60 -11.44 3.93
C ILE A 144 7.64 -11.71 5.02
N GLY A 145 7.28 -11.55 6.29
CA GLY A 145 8.15 -11.82 7.44
C GLY A 145 8.66 -13.26 7.48
N SER A 146 7.76 -14.23 7.36
CA SER A 146 8.14 -15.65 7.29
C SER A 146 9.03 -15.96 6.10
N THR A 147 8.85 -15.26 4.97
CA THR A 147 9.72 -15.41 3.81
C THR A 147 11.11 -14.86 4.10
N GLU A 148 11.25 -13.62 4.60
CA GLU A 148 12.56 -13.04 4.99
C GLU A 148 13.30 -13.91 6.03
N GLU A 149 12.59 -14.43 7.04
CA GLU A 149 13.15 -15.38 8.00
C GLU A 149 13.63 -16.67 7.32
N GLN A 150 12.85 -17.24 6.39
CA GLN A 150 13.26 -18.41 5.61
C GLN A 150 14.44 -18.11 4.68
N TRP A 151 14.53 -16.93 4.07
CA TRP A 151 15.70 -16.52 3.28
C TRP A 151 16.94 -16.38 4.17
N HIS A 152 16.79 -15.78 5.35
CA HIS A 152 17.86 -15.68 6.35
C HIS A 152 18.30 -17.06 6.84
N GLU A 153 17.38 -17.97 7.16
CA GLU A 153 17.70 -19.33 7.58
C GLU A 153 18.30 -20.17 6.45
N SER A 154 17.76 -20.10 5.23
CA SER A 154 18.24 -20.87 4.08
C SER A 154 19.60 -20.37 3.57
N HIS A 155 19.88 -19.07 3.64
CA HIS A 155 21.17 -18.47 3.26
C HIS A 155 22.20 -18.48 4.40
N MET A 156 21.81 -18.71 5.65
CA MET A 156 22.74 -19.00 6.75
C MET A 156 23.04 -20.50 6.93
N SER A 157 22.28 -21.37 6.27
CA SER A 157 22.45 -22.83 6.31
C SER A 157 23.46 -23.37 5.28
N SER A 158 23.79 -22.61 4.24
CA SER A 158 24.79 -23.00 3.24
C SER A 158 25.92 -21.97 3.14
N HIS A 159 27.09 -22.39 3.62
CA HIS A 159 28.41 -21.74 3.56
C HIS A 159 28.78 -20.71 4.63
N ASP A 160 29.74 -21.14 5.44
CA ASP A 160 30.82 -20.37 6.04
C ASP A 160 30.47 -19.29 7.06
N ALA A 161 30.73 -19.67 8.31
CA ALA A 161 31.00 -18.80 9.43
C ALA A 161 32.19 -17.85 9.13
N GLN A 162 31.96 -16.81 8.32
CA GLN A 162 32.84 -15.64 8.23
C GLN A 162 32.02 -14.35 8.18
N LYS A 163 31.67 -13.89 9.38
CA LYS A 163 31.59 -12.48 9.84
C LYS A 163 31.21 -11.44 8.76
N SER A 164 29.94 -11.06 8.71
CA SER A 164 29.55 -9.74 8.17
C SER A 164 29.83 -8.64 9.23
N PRO A 165 30.47 -7.50 8.86
CA PRO A 165 31.28 -6.71 9.80
C PRO A 165 30.56 -5.49 10.39
N PHE A 166 29.23 -5.45 10.45
CA PHE A 166 28.54 -4.30 11.03
C PHE A 166 28.39 -4.42 12.54
N ARG A 167 29.50 -4.15 13.23
CA ARG A 167 29.49 -3.81 14.67
C ARG A 167 29.37 -2.27 14.80
N PRO A 168 28.49 -1.77 15.69
CA PRO A 168 28.45 -0.36 16.01
C PRO A 168 29.83 0.17 16.42
N LEU A 169 30.28 1.27 15.79
CA LEU A 169 31.56 1.90 16.12
C LEU A 169 31.62 2.27 17.60
N THR A 170 32.73 1.93 18.25
CA THR A 170 33.03 2.33 19.63
C THR A 170 33.20 3.85 19.73
N LYS A 171 33.10 4.41 20.96
CA LYS A 171 33.32 5.85 21.20
C LYS A 171 34.69 6.33 20.69
N GLN A 172 35.72 5.49 20.79
CA GLN A 172 37.06 5.83 20.30
C GLN A 172 37.11 5.90 18.78
N GLU A 173 36.52 4.94 18.08
CA GLU A 173 36.50 4.90 16.61
C GLU A 173 35.66 6.04 16.00
N ARG A 174 34.54 6.39 16.64
CA ARG A 174 33.74 7.57 16.25
C ARG A 174 34.55 8.87 16.36
N THR A 175 35.33 9.00 17.42
CA THR A 175 36.21 10.16 17.64
C THR A 175 37.33 10.21 16.61
N ALA A 176 37.96 9.08 16.31
CA ALA A 176 39.01 8.99 15.28
C ALA A 176 38.49 9.36 13.89
N ARG A 177 37.30 8.87 13.52
CA ARG A 177 36.63 9.20 12.25
C ARG A 177 36.31 10.70 12.14
N LYS A 178 35.80 11.32 13.21
CA LYS A 178 35.57 12.79 13.25
C LYS A 178 36.87 13.57 13.01
N ARG A 179 37.98 13.17 13.64
CA ARG A 179 39.29 13.82 13.46
C ARG A 179 39.83 13.66 12.04
N LEU A 180 39.61 12.49 11.43
CA LEU A 180 40.04 12.22 10.05
C LEU A 180 39.28 13.11 9.05
N LEU A 181 37.96 13.21 9.20
CA LEU A 181 37.11 14.06 8.35
C LEU A 181 37.44 15.55 8.50
N ALA A 182 37.77 16.00 9.71
CA ALA A 182 38.22 17.38 9.96
C ALA A 182 39.57 17.69 9.28
N ARG A 183 40.49 16.71 9.19
CA ARG A 183 41.76 16.86 8.48
C ARG A 183 41.58 16.91 6.96
N VAL A 184 40.66 16.12 6.41
CA VAL A 184 40.35 16.14 4.97
C VAL A 184 39.72 17.48 4.56
N ARG A 185 38.84 18.04 5.40
CA ARG A 185 38.24 19.37 5.17
C ARG A 185 39.22 20.54 5.24
N LYS A 186 40.37 20.40 5.91
CA LYS A 186 41.43 21.42 5.95
C LYS A 186 42.42 21.35 4.79
N ARG A 187 42.29 20.35 3.90
CA ARG A 187 43.15 20.16 2.71
C ARG A 187 42.46 20.55 1.39
N LYS A 188 41.24 21.09 1.46
CA LYS A 188 40.56 21.83 0.39
C LYS A 188 40.54 23.30 0.77
#